data_AF-R5AS54-F1
#
_entry.id   AF-R5AS54-F1
#
_cell.length_a   1.000
_cell.length_b   1.000
_cell.length_c   1.000
_cell.angle_alpha   90.00
_cell.angle_beta   90.00
_cell.angle_gamma   90.00
#
_symmetry.space_group_name_H-M   'P 1'
#
loop_
_entity.id
_entity.type
_entity.pdbx_description
1 polymer ?
#
loop_
_entity_poly.entity_id
_entity_poly.type
_entity_poly.pdbx_seq_one_letter_code
_entity_poly.pdbx_strand_id
1 'polypeptide(L)'
;MKSAWKKRRIVIAVIIIAAIIFGLALYMIYFTRSRAIIASANPDKSLYPITGIDISAHNGEIDFDAVAADSVDFVYVKATEGGDFKDRNFYDNIRKARKAGLKVGAYHFFRFDAPGHMQALNFLHSIGNRQLDLPLAIDVEEWGNPGGIDDDTILGRLGEMTDYLESRGYRVIVYTNKKGFTRFIDQRRPRMLWICSFTNPPGPDKWQLWQHTHRGNIDGIKGSVDVNTFNGSRDKWESWLNILSSQH
;
A
#
# COMPACT_ATOMS: atom_id res chain seq x y z
N MET A 1 45.66 -8.49 51.22
CA MET A 1 44.29 -7.91 51.24
C MET A 1 43.93 -7.03 50.03
N LYS A 2 44.80 -6.11 49.54
CA LYS A 2 44.47 -5.19 48.41
C LYS A 2 44.18 -5.86 47.05
N SER A 3 44.84 -6.99 46.75
CA SER A 3 44.70 -7.73 45.47
C SER A 3 43.33 -8.39 45.28
N ALA A 4 42.77 -9.00 46.35
CA ALA A 4 41.45 -9.63 46.30
C ALA A 4 40.33 -8.61 46.09
N TRP A 5 40.49 -7.40 46.64
CA TRP A 5 39.54 -6.29 46.49
C TRP A 5 39.51 -5.74 45.05
N LYS A 6 40.67 -5.64 44.39
CA LYS A 6 40.77 -5.24 42.98
C LYS A 6 40.13 -6.28 42.05
N LYS A 7 40.36 -7.57 42.29
CA LYS A 7 39.72 -8.67 41.53
C LYS A 7 38.20 -8.66 41.68
N ARG A 8 37.67 -8.47 42.91
CA ARG A 8 36.22 -8.35 43.15
C ARG A 8 35.59 -7.16 42.42
N ARG A 9 36.25 -6.00 42.38
CA ARG A 9 35.78 -4.82 41.63
C ARG A 9 35.70 -5.07 40.13
N ILE A 10 36.69 -5.77 39.56
CA ILE A 10 36.69 -6.12 38.14
C ILE A 10 35.53 -7.09 37.83
N VAL A 11 35.32 -8.12 38.65
CA VAL A 11 34.20 -9.06 38.47
C VAL A 11 32.85 -8.35 38.57
N ILE A 12 32.66 -7.47 39.54
CA ILE A 12 31.42 -6.68 39.68
C ILE A 12 31.22 -5.77 38.46
N ALA A 13 32.27 -5.10 37.98
CA ALA A 13 32.18 -4.25 36.79
C ALA A 13 31.80 -5.06 35.53
N VAL A 14 32.38 -6.25 35.35
CA VAL A 14 32.04 -7.16 34.24
C VAL A 14 30.58 -7.60 34.32
N ILE A 15 30.09 -7.94 35.51
CA ILE A 15 28.68 -8.34 35.71
C ILE A 15 27.74 -7.17 35.39
N ILE A 16 28.06 -5.95 35.82
CA ILE A 16 27.26 -4.75 35.52
C ILE A 16 27.23 -4.48 34.02
N ILE A 17 28.38 -4.53 33.33
CA ILE A 17 28.46 -4.34 31.88
C ILE A 17 27.64 -5.41 31.14
N ALA A 18 27.76 -6.68 31.54
CA ALA A 18 26.99 -7.77 30.95
C ALA A 18 25.47 -7.57 31.16
N ALA A 19 25.05 -7.13 32.35
CA ALA A 19 23.64 -6.82 32.63
C ALA A 19 23.12 -5.63 31.81
N ILE A 20 23.93 -4.60 31.57
CA ILE A 20 23.58 -3.47 30.70
C ILE A 20 23.44 -3.92 29.25
N ILE A 21 24.40 -4.70 28.73
CA ILE A 21 24.34 -5.24 27.36
C ILE A 21 23.10 -6.12 27.19
N PHE A 22 22.81 -6.99 28.16
CA PHE A 22 21.64 -7.85 28.14
C PHE A 22 20.34 -7.03 28.22
N GLY A 23 20.26 -6.01 29.08
CA GLY A 23 19.13 -5.10 29.15
C GLY A 23 18.92 -4.32 27.86
N LEU A 24 19.99 -3.84 27.21
CA LEU A 24 19.93 -3.19 25.91
C LEU A 24 19.49 -4.15 24.80
N ALA A 25 19.96 -5.40 24.82
CA ALA A 25 19.51 -6.42 23.87
C ALA A 25 18.01 -6.73 24.03
N LEU A 26 17.54 -6.89 25.27
CA LEU A 26 16.12 -7.08 25.56
C LEU A 26 15.28 -5.85 25.15
N TYR A 27 15.77 -4.65 25.42
CA TYR A 27 15.13 -3.41 24.97
C TYR A 27 15.07 -3.33 23.44
N MET A 28 16.14 -3.68 22.73
CA MET A 28 16.16 -3.73 21.26
C MET A 28 15.21 -4.79 20.71
N ILE A 29 15.11 -5.97 21.33
CA ILE A 29 14.14 -7.01 20.96
C ILE A 29 12.71 -6.54 21.21
N TYR A 30 12.45 -5.91 22.36
CA TYR A 30 11.15 -5.33 22.68
C TYR A 30 10.79 -4.22 21.69
N PHE A 31 11.69 -3.28 21.43
CA PHE A 31 11.47 -2.15 20.54
C PHE A 31 11.22 -2.60 19.08
N THR A 32 11.98 -3.58 18.59
CA THR A 32 11.78 -4.14 17.24
C THR A 32 10.47 -4.93 17.12
N ARG A 33 10.08 -5.71 18.14
CA ARG A 33 8.79 -6.43 18.19
C ARG A 33 7.59 -5.50 18.34
N SER A 34 7.68 -4.48 19.19
CA SER A 34 6.62 -3.49 19.38
C SER A 34 6.33 -2.72 18.09
N ARG A 35 7.36 -2.38 17.29
CA ARG A 35 7.16 -1.82 15.94
C ARG A 35 6.56 -2.81 14.95
N ALA A 36 6.81 -4.11 15.10
CA ALA A 36 6.21 -5.14 14.24
C ALA A 36 4.71 -5.32 14.50
N ILE A 37 4.27 -5.21 15.76
CA ILE A 37 2.85 -5.31 16.16
C ILE A 37 2.02 -4.11 15.67
N ILE A 38 2.64 -2.95 15.39
CA ILE A 38 1.93 -1.74 14.93
C ILE A 38 1.78 -1.68 13.39
N ALA A 39 2.46 -2.55 12.64
CA ALA A 39 2.60 -2.45 11.18
C ALA A 39 1.84 -3.52 10.38
N SER A 40 1.01 -4.35 11.01
CA SER A 40 0.29 -5.43 10.34
C SER A 40 -0.99 -5.81 11.08
N ALA A 41 -2.05 -6.07 10.32
CA ALA A 41 -3.21 -6.83 10.73
C ALA A 41 -3.25 -8.17 10.00
N ASN A 42 -3.90 -9.16 10.62
CA ASN A 42 -4.06 -10.50 10.08
C ASN A 42 -5.54 -10.74 9.74
N PRO A 43 -6.00 -10.38 8.53
CA PRO A 43 -7.36 -10.72 8.08
C PRO A 43 -7.57 -12.23 8.06
N ASP A 44 -8.75 -12.66 8.50
CA ASP A 44 -9.16 -14.06 8.38
C ASP A 44 -9.38 -14.40 6.90
N LYS A 45 -8.58 -15.33 6.35
CA LYS A 45 -8.65 -15.76 4.95
C LYS A 45 -9.98 -16.43 4.60
N SER A 46 -10.75 -16.94 5.58
CA SER A 46 -12.09 -17.46 5.32
C SER A 46 -13.09 -16.33 4.99
N LEU A 47 -12.88 -15.14 5.55
CA LEU A 47 -13.68 -13.94 5.28
C LEU A 47 -13.16 -13.14 4.09
N TYR A 48 -11.83 -13.11 3.94
CA TYR A 48 -11.13 -12.35 2.92
C TYR A 48 -10.14 -13.25 2.14
N PRO A 49 -10.65 -14.15 1.28
CA PRO A 49 -9.84 -15.15 0.58
C PRO A 49 -9.02 -14.61 -0.59
N ILE A 50 -9.23 -13.36 -1.00
CA ILE A 50 -8.59 -12.76 -2.18
C ILE A 50 -7.41 -11.91 -1.73
N THR A 51 -6.20 -12.33 -2.10
CA THR A 51 -4.96 -11.65 -1.75
C THR A 51 -4.50 -10.76 -2.88
N GLY A 52 -4.00 -9.58 -2.58
CA GLY A 52 -3.29 -8.77 -3.56
C GLY A 52 -2.05 -8.11 -2.99
N ILE A 53 -1.25 -7.53 -3.87
CA ILE A 53 -0.09 -6.74 -3.53
C ILE A 53 -0.14 -5.38 -4.23
N ASP A 54 0.60 -4.42 -3.73
CA ASP A 54 0.87 -3.19 -4.45
C ASP A 54 2.37 -2.90 -4.50
N ILE A 55 2.84 -2.46 -5.68
CA ILE A 55 4.26 -2.40 -6.02
C ILE A 55 4.61 -1.17 -6.83
N SER A 56 5.89 -0.82 -6.82
CA SER A 56 6.50 0.23 -7.63
C SER A 56 7.90 -0.20 -8.10
N ALA A 57 8.63 0.70 -8.77
CA ALA A 57 10.04 0.50 -9.08
C ALA A 57 10.94 0.27 -7.85
N HIS A 58 10.48 0.57 -6.64
CA HIS A 58 11.22 0.31 -5.40
C HIS A 58 11.32 -1.18 -5.06
N ASN A 59 10.36 -1.99 -5.52
CA ASN A 59 10.36 -3.44 -5.27
C ASN A 59 11.35 -4.19 -6.18
N GLY A 60 12.01 -3.50 -7.11
CA GLY A 60 13.05 -4.07 -7.96
C GLY A 60 12.51 -5.03 -9.01
N GLU A 61 13.26 -6.10 -9.24
CA GLU A 61 12.86 -7.19 -10.14
C GLU A 61 12.01 -8.21 -9.37
N ILE A 62 10.88 -8.58 -9.98
CA ILE A 62 9.87 -9.47 -9.38
C ILE A 62 9.66 -10.67 -10.29
N ASP A 63 9.67 -11.86 -9.70
CA ASP A 63 9.22 -13.10 -10.34
C ASP A 63 7.71 -13.25 -10.13
N PHE A 64 6.93 -12.84 -11.14
CA PHE A 64 5.46 -12.87 -11.05
C PHE A 64 4.87 -14.28 -11.12
N ASP A 65 5.60 -15.27 -11.67
CA ASP A 65 5.12 -16.65 -11.69
C ASP A 65 5.19 -17.23 -10.26
N ALA A 66 6.25 -16.91 -9.51
CA ALA A 66 6.35 -17.24 -8.09
C ALA A 66 5.31 -16.49 -7.24
N VAL A 67 5.06 -15.20 -7.52
CA VAL A 67 4.01 -14.42 -6.84
C VAL A 67 2.63 -15.04 -7.04
N ALA A 68 2.29 -15.44 -8.26
CA ALA A 68 1.02 -16.10 -8.54
C ALA A 68 0.90 -17.47 -7.86
N ALA A 69 2.00 -18.23 -7.80
CA ALA A 69 2.06 -19.52 -7.10
C ALA A 69 1.87 -19.36 -5.58
N ASP A 70 2.22 -18.21 -5.01
CA ASP A 70 2.02 -17.87 -3.59
C ASP A 70 0.62 -17.29 -3.29
N SER A 71 -0.38 -17.70 -4.08
CA SER A 71 -1.81 -17.37 -3.88
C SER A 71 -2.13 -15.87 -3.88
N VAL A 72 -1.37 -15.08 -4.66
CA VAL A 72 -1.73 -13.70 -4.98
C VAL A 72 -2.69 -13.69 -6.16
N ASP A 73 -3.83 -13.00 -6.02
CA ASP A 73 -4.88 -12.90 -7.03
C ASP A 73 -4.76 -11.62 -7.88
N PHE A 74 -4.26 -10.53 -7.29
CA PHE A 74 -4.18 -9.24 -7.96
C PHE A 74 -2.97 -8.39 -7.57
N VAL A 75 -2.61 -7.45 -8.45
CA VAL A 75 -1.55 -6.48 -8.20
C VAL A 75 -1.93 -5.08 -8.67
N TYR A 76 -1.71 -4.08 -7.81
CA TYR A 76 -1.65 -2.67 -8.23
C TYR A 76 -0.20 -2.26 -8.48
N VAL A 77 0.05 -1.63 -9.63
CA VAL A 77 1.39 -1.16 -10.00
C VAL A 77 1.41 0.36 -10.08
N LYS A 78 2.40 1.01 -9.44
CA LYS A 78 2.61 2.45 -9.57
C LYS A 78 2.81 2.78 -11.04
N ALA A 79 2.01 3.69 -11.58
CA ALA A 79 2.17 4.17 -12.94
C ALA A 79 2.85 5.54 -12.97
N THR A 80 2.45 6.42 -12.06
CA THR A 80 2.75 7.85 -12.11
C THR A 80 2.72 8.48 -10.72
N GLU A 81 3.30 9.67 -10.64
CA GLU A 81 3.22 10.55 -9.48
C GLU A 81 3.17 11.99 -9.99
N GLY A 82 2.24 12.80 -9.46
CA GLY A 82 2.15 14.21 -9.83
C GLY A 82 1.98 14.48 -11.34
N GLY A 83 2.39 15.67 -11.78
CA GLY A 83 2.13 16.12 -13.15
C GLY A 83 3.00 15.48 -14.24
N ASP A 84 4.10 14.82 -13.89
CA ASP A 84 5.16 14.47 -14.85
C ASP A 84 5.91 13.16 -14.57
N PHE A 85 6.01 12.71 -13.31
CA PHE A 85 6.76 11.51 -12.97
C PHE A 85 6.05 10.25 -13.47
N LYS A 86 6.84 9.32 -14.03
CA LYS A 86 6.41 8.00 -14.48
C LYS A 86 7.26 6.93 -13.82
N ASP A 87 6.61 5.89 -13.29
CA ASP A 87 7.32 4.76 -12.72
C ASP A 87 8.00 3.95 -13.84
N ARG A 88 9.32 3.79 -13.76
CA ARG A 88 10.14 3.14 -14.79
C ARG A 88 9.80 1.66 -15.00
N ASN A 89 9.24 0.97 -14.01
CA ASN A 89 8.93 -0.45 -14.08
C ASN A 89 7.46 -0.71 -14.38
N PHE A 90 6.60 0.32 -14.43
CA PHE A 90 5.15 0.18 -14.62
C PHE A 90 4.79 -0.76 -15.78
N TYR A 91 5.34 -0.49 -16.97
CA TYR A 91 4.99 -1.24 -18.16
C TYR A 91 5.34 -2.71 -18.05
N ASP A 92 6.57 -3.00 -17.63
CA ASP A 92 7.06 -4.37 -17.54
C ASP A 92 6.36 -5.14 -16.44
N ASN A 93 6.08 -4.50 -15.29
CA ASN A 93 5.36 -5.12 -14.19
C ASN A 93 3.92 -5.47 -14.58
N ILE A 94 3.18 -4.55 -15.22
CA ILE A 94 1.82 -4.84 -15.72
C ILE A 94 1.83 -6.01 -16.70
N ARG A 95 2.75 -6.01 -17.67
CA ARG A 95 2.86 -7.07 -18.68
C ARG A 95 3.18 -8.43 -18.05
N LYS A 96 4.17 -8.48 -17.16
CA LYS A 96 4.62 -9.72 -16.52
C LYS A 96 3.57 -10.26 -15.55
N ALA A 97 2.98 -9.40 -14.71
CA ALA A 97 1.90 -9.78 -13.80
C ALA A 97 0.70 -10.38 -14.53
N ARG A 98 0.24 -9.72 -15.60
CA ARG A 98 -0.86 -10.23 -16.42
C ARG A 98 -0.51 -11.58 -17.06
N LYS A 99 0.72 -11.74 -17.56
CA LYS A 99 1.18 -13.00 -18.15
C LYS A 99 1.15 -14.15 -17.14
N ALA A 100 1.45 -13.86 -15.87
CA ALA A 100 1.36 -14.81 -14.76
C ALA A 100 -0.09 -15.09 -14.29
N GLY A 101 -1.10 -14.48 -14.92
CA GLY A 101 -2.52 -14.69 -14.60
C GLY A 101 -3.09 -13.79 -13.51
N LEU A 102 -2.31 -12.83 -13.00
CA LEU A 102 -2.77 -11.88 -11.99
C LEU A 102 -3.72 -10.84 -12.59
N LYS A 103 -4.73 -10.42 -11.82
CA LYS A 103 -5.53 -9.23 -12.15
C LYS A 103 -4.70 -7.98 -11.92
N VAL A 104 -4.63 -7.09 -12.91
CA VAL A 104 -3.75 -5.91 -12.85
C VAL A 104 -4.53 -4.60 -12.71
N GLY A 105 -4.10 -3.79 -11.75
CA GLY A 105 -4.51 -2.40 -11.56
C GLY A 105 -3.31 -1.46 -11.65
N ALA A 106 -3.61 -0.18 -11.85
CA ALA A 106 -2.60 0.88 -11.87
C ALA A 106 -2.94 1.92 -10.80
N TYR A 107 -1.93 2.49 -10.15
CA TYR A 107 -2.13 3.60 -9.22
C TYR A 107 -1.29 4.83 -9.56
N HIS A 108 -1.80 5.98 -9.14
CA HIS A 108 -1.15 7.28 -9.23
C HIS A 108 -0.93 7.84 -7.83
N PHE A 109 0.31 8.17 -7.48
CA PHE A 109 0.60 8.88 -6.22
C PHE A 109 0.22 10.36 -6.37
N PHE A 110 -0.82 10.78 -5.65
CA PHE A 110 -1.38 12.11 -5.75
C PHE A 110 -0.51 13.15 -5.05
N ARG A 111 -0.16 14.19 -5.79
CA ARG A 111 0.64 15.32 -5.34
C ARG A 111 -0.24 16.50 -4.97
N PHE A 112 -0.18 16.91 -3.70
CA PHE A 112 -0.96 18.04 -3.20
C PHE A 112 -0.57 19.34 -3.87
N ASP A 113 0.66 19.44 -4.39
CA ASP A 113 1.28 20.59 -5.05
C ASP A 113 1.12 20.60 -6.59
N ALA A 114 0.33 19.69 -7.17
CA ALA A 114 0.11 19.63 -8.62
C ALA A 114 -1.38 19.78 -9.02
N PRO A 115 -1.71 20.43 -10.15
CA PRO A 115 -3.10 20.52 -10.63
C PRO A 115 -3.71 19.15 -10.94
N GLY A 116 -4.98 18.94 -10.57
CA GLY A 116 -5.64 17.64 -10.69
C GLY A 116 -5.74 17.11 -12.12
N HIS A 117 -6.10 18.00 -13.06
CA HIS A 117 -6.15 17.65 -14.48
C HIS A 117 -4.79 17.24 -15.06
N MET A 118 -3.68 17.87 -14.64
CA MET A 118 -2.33 17.50 -15.09
C MET A 118 -1.94 16.10 -14.58
N GLN A 119 -2.30 15.80 -13.33
CA GLN A 119 -2.09 14.47 -12.74
C GLN A 119 -2.90 13.39 -13.48
N ALA A 120 -4.16 13.68 -13.83
CA ALA A 120 -5.00 12.78 -14.63
C ALA A 120 -4.41 12.52 -16.02
N LEU A 121 -3.94 13.58 -16.70
CA LEU A 121 -3.28 13.47 -18.02
C LEU A 121 -2.01 12.63 -17.95
N ASN A 122 -1.16 12.86 -16.94
CA ASN A 122 0.05 12.06 -16.73
C ASN A 122 -0.32 10.58 -16.55
N PHE A 123 -1.31 10.30 -15.70
CA PHE A 123 -1.75 8.95 -15.41
C PHE A 123 -2.26 8.22 -16.66
N LEU A 124 -3.17 8.83 -17.41
CA LEU A 124 -3.71 8.23 -18.64
C LEU A 124 -2.65 8.09 -19.74
N HIS A 125 -1.71 9.03 -19.86
CA HIS A 125 -0.59 8.90 -20.80
C HIS A 125 0.34 7.73 -20.44
N SER A 126 0.54 7.44 -19.17
CA SER A 126 1.34 6.28 -18.73
C SER A 126 0.62 4.96 -19.01
N ILE A 127 -0.69 4.90 -18.71
CA ILE A 127 -1.54 3.74 -19.01
C ILE A 127 -1.59 3.47 -20.52
N GLY A 128 -1.81 4.50 -21.33
CA GLY A 128 -2.01 4.38 -22.77
C GLY A 128 -3.21 3.48 -23.10
N ASN A 129 -3.06 2.57 -24.06
CA ASN A 129 -4.12 1.65 -24.48
C ASN A 129 -4.15 0.34 -23.68
N ARG A 130 -3.45 0.27 -22.54
CA ARG A 130 -3.38 -0.96 -21.74
C ARG A 130 -4.71 -1.16 -21.04
N GLN A 131 -5.31 -2.31 -21.29
CA GLN A 131 -6.47 -2.74 -20.53
C GLN A 131 -6.04 -3.09 -19.11
N LEU A 132 -6.78 -2.63 -18.12
CA LEU A 132 -6.61 -2.98 -16.70
C LEU A 132 -7.83 -3.78 -16.25
N ASP A 133 -7.65 -4.65 -15.27
CA ASP A 133 -8.73 -5.48 -14.72
C ASP A 133 -9.42 -4.80 -13.53
N LEU A 134 -8.74 -3.84 -12.91
CA LEU A 134 -9.16 -3.14 -11.70
C LEU A 134 -9.35 -1.63 -11.96
N PRO A 135 -10.09 -0.92 -11.08
CA PRO A 135 -10.25 0.54 -11.19
C PRO A 135 -8.91 1.28 -11.15
N LEU A 136 -8.89 2.51 -11.67
CA LEU A 136 -7.73 3.38 -11.50
C LEU A 136 -7.64 3.82 -10.04
N ALA A 137 -6.51 3.55 -9.41
CA ALA A 137 -6.28 3.96 -8.04
C ALA A 137 -5.63 5.36 -7.98
N ILE A 138 -6.21 6.24 -7.16
CA ILE A 138 -5.57 7.49 -6.75
C ILE A 138 -5.11 7.30 -5.31
N ASP A 139 -3.81 7.31 -5.10
CA ASP A 139 -3.16 7.19 -3.81
C ASP A 139 -3.00 8.57 -3.17
N VAL A 140 -3.77 8.83 -2.11
CA VAL A 140 -3.86 10.12 -1.42
C VAL A 140 -3.30 9.99 -0.02
N GLU A 141 -2.04 10.37 0.13
CA GLU A 141 -1.32 10.29 1.40
C GLU A 141 -0.77 11.65 1.84
N GLU A 142 -0.77 11.87 3.15
CA GLU A 142 -0.11 13.04 3.73
C GLU A 142 1.40 12.86 3.79
N TRP A 143 1.88 11.62 4.00
CA TRP A 143 3.30 11.34 3.92
C TRP A 143 3.78 11.44 2.48
N GLY A 144 4.94 12.04 2.26
CA GLY A 144 5.49 12.30 0.92
C GLY A 144 5.00 13.62 0.30
N ASN A 145 3.87 14.17 0.75
CA ASN A 145 3.32 15.43 0.27
C ASN A 145 3.78 16.65 1.11
N PRO A 146 3.82 17.85 0.52
CA PRO A 146 4.15 19.07 1.26
C PRO A 146 2.99 19.47 2.18
N GLY A 147 3.33 20.00 3.35
CA GLY A 147 2.37 20.69 4.22
C GLY A 147 2.03 22.10 3.70
N GLY A 148 1.06 22.75 4.36
CA GLY A 148 0.74 24.16 4.09
C GLY A 148 -0.20 24.42 2.91
N ILE A 149 -0.68 23.37 2.24
CA ILE A 149 -1.75 23.45 1.24
C ILE A 149 -3.06 23.16 1.96
N ASP A 150 -4.05 24.04 1.79
CA ASP A 150 -5.35 23.93 2.44
C ASP A 150 -6.18 22.78 1.86
N ASP A 151 -7.11 22.28 2.66
CA ASP A 151 -7.91 21.10 2.33
C ASP A 151 -8.84 21.35 1.13
N ASP A 152 -9.37 22.57 0.96
CA ASP A 152 -10.23 22.90 -0.17
C ASP A 152 -9.47 22.84 -1.49
N THR A 153 -8.22 23.33 -1.52
CA THR A 153 -7.33 23.21 -2.66
C THR A 153 -7.01 21.74 -2.97
N ILE A 154 -6.70 20.92 -1.96
CA ILE A 154 -6.42 19.49 -2.13
C ILE A 154 -7.65 18.75 -2.67
N LEU A 155 -8.81 18.97 -2.06
CA LEU A 155 -10.08 18.35 -2.45
C LEU A 155 -10.54 18.80 -3.85
N GLY A 156 -10.34 20.07 -4.20
CA GLY A 156 -10.59 20.59 -5.53
C GLY A 156 -9.74 19.90 -6.59
N ARG A 157 -8.43 19.74 -6.35
CA ARG A 157 -7.52 19.02 -7.24
C ARG A 157 -7.85 17.53 -7.34
N LEU A 158 -8.19 16.88 -6.23
CA LEU A 158 -8.61 15.48 -6.22
C LEU A 158 -9.93 15.30 -6.98
N GLY A 159 -10.86 16.23 -6.82
CA GLY A 159 -12.11 16.30 -7.56
C GLY A 159 -11.88 16.45 -9.07
N GLU A 160 -11.06 17.42 -9.50
CA GLU A 160 -10.67 17.60 -10.91
C GLU A 160 -10.10 16.32 -11.51
N MET A 161 -9.17 15.65 -10.81
CA MET A 161 -8.56 14.42 -11.28
C MET A 161 -9.58 13.30 -11.40
N THR A 162 -10.43 13.11 -10.39
CA THR A 162 -11.44 12.05 -10.35
C THR A 162 -12.48 12.26 -11.46
N ASP A 163 -13.06 13.46 -11.54
CA ASP A 163 -14.07 13.81 -12.52
C ASP A 163 -13.52 13.68 -13.95
N TYR A 164 -12.24 14.02 -14.16
CA TYR A 164 -11.58 13.81 -15.46
C TYR A 164 -11.45 12.32 -15.79
N LEU A 165 -10.90 11.48 -14.91
CA LEU A 165 -10.76 10.04 -15.16
C LEU A 165 -12.12 9.37 -15.43
N GLU A 166 -13.15 9.72 -14.65
CA GLU A 166 -14.51 9.21 -14.82
C GLU A 166 -15.14 9.67 -16.13
N SER A 167 -14.91 10.92 -16.55
CA SER A 167 -15.37 11.42 -17.86
C SER A 167 -14.75 10.66 -19.05
N ARG A 168 -13.61 9.99 -18.83
CA ARG A 168 -12.94 9.13 -19.82
C ARG A 168 -13.40 7.67 -19.76
N GLY A 169 -14.40 7.36 -18.94
CA GLY A 169 -14.98 6.02 -18.80
C GLY A 169 -14.25 5.12 -17.81
N TYR A 170 -13.28 5.65 -17.05
CA TYR A 170 -12.59 4.87 -16.02
C TYR A 170 -13.33 4.95 -14.70
N ARG A 171 -13.40 3.82 -14.00
CA ARG A 171 -13.79 3.81 -12.59
C ARG A 171 -12.60 4.16 -11.71
N VAL A 172 -12.85 4.91 -10.63
CA VAL A 172 -11.81 5.37 -9.72
C VAL A 172 -11.98 4.77 -8.32
N ILE A 173 -10.89 4.26 -7.76
CA ILE A 173 -10.77 3.88 -6.35
C ILE A 173 -9.77 4.81 -5.67
N VAL A 174 -10.08 5.29 -4.47
CA VAL A 174 -9.16 6.13 -3.70
C VAL A 174 -8.47 5.27 -2.65
N TYR A 175 -7.14 5.28 -2.67
CA TYR A 175 -6.32 4.75 -1.58
C TYR A 175 -6.03 5.85 -0.57
N THR A 176 -6.18 5.53 0.71
CA THR A 176 -5.78 6.40 1.83
C THR A 176 -5.71 5.60 3.12
N ASN A 177 -5.00 6.10 4.13
CA ASN A 177 -5.11 5.63 5.51
C ASN A 177 -6.35 6.22 6.23
N LYS A 178 -6.61 5.79 7.47
CA LYS A 178 -7.74 6.27 8.29
C LYS A 178 -7.80 7.78 8.52
N LYS A 179 -6.64 8.44 8.69
CA LYS A 179 -6.59 9.89 8.90
C LYS A 179 -6.97 10.61 7.60
N GLY A 180 -6.42 10.17 6.48
CA GLY A 180 -6.76 10.70 5.16
C GLY A 180 -8.20 10.37 4.75
N PHE A 181 -8.79 9.25 5.20
CA PHE A 181 -10.23 9.00 5.00
C PHE A 181 -11.08 10.13 5.60
N THR A 182 -10.84 10.50 6.86
CA THR A 182 -11.58 11.60 7.51
C THR A 182 -11.35 12.96 6.85
N ARG A 183 -10.17 13.18 6.26
CA ARG A 183 -9.76 14.47 5.71
C ARG A 183 -10.12 14.66 4.23
N PHE A 184 -9.97 13.61 3.43
CA PHE A 184 -9.97 13.69 1.96
C PHE A 184 -11.14 12.95 1.29
N ILE A 185 -11.83 12.07 2.01
CA ILE A 185 -12.97 11.33 1.46
C ILE A 185 -14.26 12.06 1.81
N ASP A 186 -14.79 12.80 0.85
CA ASP A 186 -16.09 13.45 0.94
C ASP A 186 -17.20 12.40 0.85
N GLN A 187 -17.93 12.17 1.95
CA GLN A 187 -19.06 11.24 2.02
C GLN A 187 -20.20 11.58 1.05
N ARG A 188 -20.22 12.77 0.45
CA ARG A 188 -21.24 13.22 -0.51
C ARG A 188 -21.10 12.61 -1.90
N ARG A 189 -19.95 12.01 -2.25
CA ARG A 189 -19.77 11.27 -3.52
C ARG A 189 -19.37 9.83 -3.23
N PRO A 190 -20.13 8.83 -3.72
CA PRO A 190 -19.72 7.43 -3.56
C PRO A 190 -18.45 7.21 -4.37
N ARG A 191 -17.34 6.97 -3.69
CA ARG A 191 -16.07 6.54 -4.28
C ARG A 191 -15.77 5.14 -3.80
N MET A 192 -15.18 4.32 -4.68
CA MET A 192 -14.58 3.08 -4.18
C MET A 192 -13.42 3.44 -3.26
N LEU A 193 -13.25 2.68 -2.18
CA LEU A 193 -12.24 2.91 -1.16
C LEU A 193 -11.30 1.72 -1.06
N TRP A 194 -10.01 2.03 -1.10
CA TRP A 194 -8.93 1.16 -0.70
C TRP A 194 -8.32 1.71 0.59
N ILE A 195 -8.66 1.09 1.73
CA ILE A 195 -8.24 1.61 3.04
C ILE A 195 -6.90 0.98 3.47
N CYS A 196 -5.95 1.82 3.88
CA CYS A 196 -4.76 1.38 4.58
C CYS A 196 -5.00 1.39 6.10
N SER A 197 -4.86 0.24 6.74
CA SER A 197 -5.04 0.07 8.18
C SER A 197 -4.35 -1.17 8.71
N PHE A 198 -3.65 -1.04 9.84
CA PHE A 198 -3.03 -2.18 10.53
C PHE A 198 -3.86 -2.68 11.72
N THR A 199 -5.17 -2.46 11.69
CA THR A 199 -6.12 -2.99 12.69
C THR A 199 -7.19 -3.86 12.03
N ASN A 200 -7.75 -4.79 12.79
CA ASN A 200 -8.93 -5.56 12.41
C ASN A 200 -10.05 -5.26 13.42
N PRO A 201 -11.16 -4.57 13.04
CA PRO A 201 -11.53 -4.18 11.67
C PRO A 201 -10.69 -3.00 11.11
N PRO A 202 -10.68 -2.81 9.77
CA PRO A 202 -9.81 -1.85 9.09
C PRO A 202 -10.25 -0.38 9.16
N GLY A 203 -11.47 -0.06 9.62
CA GLY A 203 -11.96 1.31 9.66
C GLY A 203 -13.39 1.41 9.10
N PRO A 204 -13.71 2.42 8.27
CA PRO A 204 -15.08 2.75 7.88
C PRO A 204 -15.83 1.54 7.31
N ASP A 205 -17.16 1.53 7.43
CA ASP A 205 -17.97 0.35 7.11
C ASP A 205 -17.95 -0.06 5.62
N LYS A 206 -17.60 0.86 4.72
CA LYS A 206 -17.64 0.65 3.26
C LYS A 206 -16.26 0.84 2.63
N TRP A 207 -15.66 -0.26 2.19
CA TRP A 207 -14.41 -0.32 1.43
C TRP A 207 -14.42 -1.55 0.52
N GLN A 208 -13.62 -1.50 -0.55
CA GLN A 208 -13.43 -2.60 -1.50
C GLN A 208 -12.13 -3.35 -1.25
N LEU A 209 -11.05 -2.60 -0.98
CA LEU A 209 -9.72 -3.16 -0.74
C LEU A 209 -9.18 -2.68 0.60
N TRP A 210 -8.39 -3.53 1.26
CA TRP A 210 -7.75 -3.22 2.53
C TRP A 210 -6.27 -3.59 2.47
N GLN A 211 -5.39 -2.58 2.52
CA GLN A 211 -3.97 -2.78 2.76
C GLN A 211 -3.75 -3.01 4.25
N HIS A 212 -3.34 -4.23 4.60
CA HIS A 212 -3.32 -4.68 5.99
C HIS A 212 -1.91 -4.89 6.53
N THR A 213 -0.86 -4.78 5.71
CA THR A 213 0.53 -4.84 6.15
C THR A 213 1.48 -4.26 5.11
N HIS A 214 2.56 -3.64 5.59
CA HIS A 214 3.72 -3.25 4.76
C HIS A 214 4.88 -4.27 4.82
N ARG A 215 4.63 -5.42 5.45
CA ARG A 215 5.66 -6.41 5.81
C ARG A 215 5.29 -7.81 5.34
N GLY A 216 4.53 -7.89 4.25
CA GLY A 216 4.31 -9.16 3.57
C GLY A 216 5.62 -9.76 3.10
N ASN A 217 5.72 -11.07 3.23
CA ASN A 217 6.77 -11.86 2.62
C ASN A 217 6.10 -12.75 1.58
N ILE A 218 6.27 -12.41 0.31
CA ILE A 218 5.64 -13.08 -0.83
C ILE A 218 6.76 -13.65 -1.72
N ASP A 219 6.63 -14.91 -2.09
CA ASP A 219 7.61 -15.56 -2.96
C ASP A 219 7.72 -14.80 -4.30
N GLY A 220 8.96 -14.67 -4.79
CA GLY A 220 9.27 -13.90 -6.01
C GLY A 220 9.53 -12.41 -5.79
N ILE A 221 9.36 -11.89 -4.57
CA ILE A 221 9.71 -10.50 -4.22
C ILE A 221 10.81 -10.49 -3.16
N LYS A 222 11.88 -9.72 -3.39
CA LYS A 222 12.96 -9.56 -2.42
C LYS A 222 12.58 -8.53 -1.36
N GLY A 223 12.51 -8.96 -0.11
CA GLY A 223 12.20 -8.10 1.02
C GLY A 223 10.69 -7.95 1.23
N SER A 224 10.31 -6.92 1.99
CA SER A 224 8.91 -6.68 2.33
C SER A 224 8.10 -6.15 1.15
N VAL A 225 6.83 -6.54 1.09
CA VAL A 225 5.83 -5.99 0.17
C VAL A 225 4.55 -5.62 0.90
N ASP A 226 3.82 -4.66 0.35
CA ASP A 226 2.51 -4.27 0.82
C ASP A 226 1.48 -5.32 0.40
N VAL A 227 0.67 -5.80 1.37
CA VAL A 227 -0.32 -6.86 1.14
C VAL A 227 -1.72 -6.36 1.44
N ASN A 228 -2.62 -6.76 0.54
CA ASN A 228 -3.97 -6.29 0.43
C ASN A 228 -4.94 -7.46 0.43
N THR A 229 -6.18 -7.16 0.80
CA THR A 229 -7.29 -8.09 0.65
C THR A 229 -8.53 -7.40 0.09
N PHE A 230 -9.35 -8.15 -0.66
CA PHE A 230 -10.68 -7.68 -1.09
C PHE A 230 -11.73 -7.90 0.01
N ASN A 231 -12.72 -6.99 0.08
CA ASN A 231 -13.85 -7.08 0.99
C ASN A 231 -14.94 -8.05 0.50
N GLY A 232 -14.69 -9.35 0.64
CA GLY A 232 -15.70 -10.37 0.40
C GLY A 232 -15.13 -11.70 -0.08
N SER A 233 -16.04 -12.65 -0.29
CA SER A 233 -15.75 -13.97 -0.84
C SER A 233 -15.25 -13.91 -2.29
N ARG A 234 -14.71 -15.04 -2.78
CA ARG A 234 -14.31 -15.19 -4.18
C ARG A 234 -15.45 -14.93 -5.16
N ASP A 235 -16.68 -15.36 -4.85
CA ASP A 235 -17.83 -15.07 -5.73
C ASP A 235 -18.14 -13.57 -5.82
N LYS A 236 -17.99 -12.83 -4.71
CA LYS A 236 -18.15 -11.37 -4.70
C LYS A 236 -17.04 -10.69 -5.50
N TRP A 237 -15.82 -11.22 -5.45
CA TRP A 237 -14.71 -10.75 -6.26
C TRP A 237 -14.97 -10.93 -7.76
N GLU A 238 -15.36 -12.12 -8.19
CA GLU A 238 -15.69 -12.37 -9.60
C GLU A 238 -16.86 -11.49 -10.07
N SER A 239 -17.89 -11.34 -9.22
CA SER A 239 -19.01 -10.43 -9.50
C SER A 239 -18.55 -8.99 -9.66
N TRP A 240 -17.62 -8.53 -8.83
CA TRP A 240 -17.05 -7.19 -8.92
C TRP A 240 -16.27 -7.01 -10.22
N LEU A 241 -15.39 -7.95 -10.59
CA LEU A 241 -14.66 -7.92 -11.87
C LEU A 241 -15.58 -7.90 -13.10
N ASN A 242 -16.71 -8.62 -13.05
CA ASN A 242 -17.71 -8.61 -14.12
C ASN A 242 -18.40 -7.25 -14.24
N ILE A 243 -18.68 -6.57 -13.12
CA ILE A 243 -19.22 -5.21 -13.12
C ILE A 243 -18.22 -4.21 -13.71
N LEU A 244 -16.93 -4.40 -13.45
CA LEU A 244 -15.88 -3.54 -13.99
C LEU A 244 -15.72 -3.71 -15.51
N SER A 245 -15.80 -4.95 -16.01
CA SER A 245 -15.61 -5.25 -17.44
C SER A 245 -16.82 -4.96 -18.33
N SER A 246 -18.05 -5.00 -17.79
CA SER A 246 -19.30 -4.79 -18.55
C SER A 246 -19.60 -3.34 -18.96
N GLN A 247 -18.70 -2.39 -18.66
CA GLN A 247 -18.87 -0.97 -19.01
C GLN A 247 -17.80 -0.44 -19.97
N HIS A 248 -17.07 -1.34 -20.63
CA HIS A 248 -16.11 -1.04 -21.70
C HIS A 248 -16.60 -1.54 -23.05
#